data_AF-A0A7J4FW89-F1
#
_entry.id   AF-A0A7J4FW89-F1
#
_cell.length_a   1.000
_cell.length_b   1.000
_cell.length_c   1.000
_cell.angle_alpha   90.00
_cell.angle_beta   90.00
_cell.angle_gamma   90.00
#
_symmetry.space_group_name_H-M   'P 1'
#
loop_
_entity.id
_entity.type
_entity.pdbx_description
1 polymer ?
#
loop_
_entity_poly.entity_id
_entity_poly.type
_entity_poly.pdbx_seq_one_letter_code
_entity_poly.pdbx_strand_id
1 'polypeptide(L)' 'MIIRIMTEGQYKVSDDLMDELNDLDNEIVRLLESGDETKFRDVLGVFTSKIRENGTPLDPDAIMESDLIVPPD' A
#
# COMPACT_ATOMS: atom_id res chain seq x y z
N MET A 1 7.65 9.55 1.45
CA MET A 1 8.06 8.15 1.19
C MET A 1 7.76 7.67 -0.24
N ILE A 2 8.45 6.61 -0.71
CA ILE A 2 8.20 5.89 -1.97
C ILE A 2 7.59 4.52 -1.66
N ILE A 3 6.38 4.26 -2.19
CA ILE A 3 5.69 2.98 -2.05
C ILE A 3 5.62 2.29 -3.40
N ARG A 4 5.94 1.00 -3.46
CA ARG A 4 5.78 0.17 -4.67
C ARG A 4 4.59 -0.75 -4.53
N ILE A 5 3.61 -0.61 -5.42
CA ILE A 5 2.58 -1.62 -5.60
C ILE A 5 3.11 -2.59 -6.67
N MET A 6 3.22 -3.87 -6.32
CA MET A 6 3.65 -4.89 -7.26
C MET A 6 2.76 -4.87 -8.49
N THR A 7 3.35 -5.05 -9.68
CA THR A 7 2.69 -4.99 -11.00
C THR A 7 2.22 -3.60 -11.48
N GLU A 8 2.13 -2.59 -10.61
CA GLU A 8 1.69 -1.23 -10.99
C GLU A 8 2.82 -0.21 -11.06
N GLY A 9 3.82 -0.31 -10.17
CA GLY A 9 4.96 0.61 -10.15
C GLY A 9 5.11 1.34 -8.83
N GLN A 10 5.73 2.52 -8.87
CA GLN A 10 6.08 3.31 -7.70
C GLN A 10 5.19 4.54 -7.56
N TYR A 11 4.86 4.87 -6.31
CA TYR A 11 4.06 6.02 -5.92
C TYR A 11 4.84 6.82 -4.88
N LYS A 12 4.91 8.13 -5.07
CA LYS A 12 5.42 9.06 -4.07
C LYS A 12 4.28 9.54 -3.20
N VAL A 13 4.40 9.36 -1.89
CA VAL A 13 3.34 9.62 -0.92
C VAL A 13 3.87 10.56 0.17
N SER A 14 3.01 11.43 0.69
CA SER A 14 3.36 12.29 1.84
C SER A 14 3.52 11.44 3.09
N ASP A 15 4.44 11.85 3.97
CA ASP A 15 4.63 11.19 5.26
C ASP A 15 3.40 11.35 6.19
N ASP A 16 2.53 12.33 5.91
CA ASP A 16 1.26 12.52 6.63
C ASP A 16 0.28 11.34 6.44
N LEU A 17 0.40 10.58 5.35
CA LEU A 17 -0.42 9.40 5.10
C LEU A 17 0.09 8.17 5.86
N MET A 18 1.28 8.26 6.47
CA MET A 18 1.94 7.10 7.07
C MET A 18 1.17 6.54 8.27
N ASP A 19 0.58 7.41 9.09
CA ASP A 19 -0.22 6.96 10.24
C ASP A 19 -1.45 6.15 9.77
N GLU A 20 -2.16 6.63 8.75
CA GLU A 20 -3.33 5.94 8.21
C GLU A 20 -2.97 4.61 7.52
N LEU A 21 -1.85 4.57 6.78
CA LEU A 21 -1.36 3.34 6.17
C LEU A 21 -0.92 2.33 7.24
N ASN A 22 -0.23 2.77 8.30
CA ASN A 22 0.17 1.90 9.40
C ASN A 22 -1.04 1.28 10.10
N ASP A 23 -2.13 2.02 10.28
CA ASP A 23 -3.37 1.48 10.88
C ASP A 23 -3.97 0.37 10.02
N LEU A 24 -4.03 0.56 8.70
CA LEU A 24 -4.51 -0.45 7.76
C LEU A 24 -3.55 -1.65 7.68
N ASP A 25 -2.23 -1.44 7.72
CA ASP A 25 -1.24 -2.53 7.76
C ASP A 25 -1.41 -3.40 9.01
N ASN A 26 -1.61 -2.78 10.18
CA ASN A 26 -1.90 -3.50 11.42
C ASN A 26 -3.21 -4.30 11.32
N GLU A 27 -4.23 -3.78 10.65
CA GLU A 27 -5.48 -4.50 10.41
C GLU A 27 -5.26 -5.69 9.46
N ILE A 28 -4.49 -5.52 8.39
CA ILE A 28 -4.11 -6.59 7.46
C ILE A 28 -3.41 -7.74 8.21
N VAL A 29 -2.44 -7.42 9.09
CA VAL A 29 -1.74 -8.43 9.91
C VAL A 29 -2.72 -9.22 10.78
N ARG A 30 -3.65 -8.53 11.46
CA ARG A 30 -4.67 -9.21 12.29
C ARG A 30 -5.59 -10.10 11.46
N LEU A 31 -5.94 -9.67 10.25
CA LEU A 31 -6.78 -10.46 9.35
C LEU A 31 -6.07 -11.72 8.86
N LEU A 32 -4.78 -11.60 8.53
CA LEU A 32 -3.93 -12.75 8.21
C LEU A 32 -3.84 -13.75 9.36
N GLU A 33 -3.67 -13.28 10.61
CA GLU A 33 -3.66 -14.13 11.80
C GLU A 33 -5.01 -14.83 12.04
N SER A 34 -6.12 -14.15 11.72
CA SER A 34 -7.47 -14.71 11.85
C SER A 34 -7.88 -15.67 10.74
N GLY A 35 -7.17 -15.65 9.60
CA GLY A 35 -7.50 -16.43 8.40
C GLY A 35 -8.73 -15.93 7.63
N ASP A 36 -9.19 -14.70 7.86
CA ASP A 36 -10.33 -14.09 7.18
C ASP A 36 -9.91 -13.50 5.83
N GLU A 37 -9.80 -14.36 4.80
CA GLU A 37 -9.34 -13.97 3.47
C GLU A 37 -10.23 -12.90 2.82
N THR A 38 -11.55 -12.96 3.03
CA THR A 38 -12.48 -12.00 2.42
C THR A 38 -12.20 -10.59 2.95
N LYS A 39 -12.16 -10.44 4.28
CA LYS A 39 -11.81 -9.13 4.87
C LYS A 39 -10.39 -8.70 4.53
N PHE A 40 -9.45 -9.63 4.48
CA PHE A 40 -8.07 -9.32 4.09
C PHE A 40 -8.04 -8.65 2.71
N ARG A 41 -8.74 -9.21 1.71
CA ARG A 41 -8.82 -8.63 0.37
C ARG A 41 -9.51 -7.27 0.37
N ASP A 42 -10.57 -7.11 1.14
CA ASP A 42 -11.28 -5.83 1.26
C ASP A 42 -10.36 -4.73 1.83
N VAL A 43 -9.63 -5.02 2.92
CA VAL A 43 -8.72 -4.06 3.55
C VAL A 43 -7.49 -3.79 2.68
N LEU A 44 -6.94 -4.82 2.01
CA LEU A 44 -5.84 -4.65 1.06
C LEU A 44 -6.25 -3.72 -0.10
N GLY A 45 -7.46 -3.91 -0.64
CA GLY A 45 -8.03 -3.02 -1.65
C GLY A 45 -8.17 -1.56 -1.19
N VAL A 46 -8.55 -1.34 0.07
CA VAL A 46 -8.58 0.00 0.66
C VAL A 46 -7.17 0.59 0.80
N PHE A 47 -6.21 -0.23 1.22
CA PHE A 47 -4.79 0.16 1.37
C PHE A 47 -4.20 0.63 0.04
N THR A 48 -4.33 -0.18 -1.02
CA THR A 48 -3.83 0.17 -2.36
C THR A 48 -4.58 1.36 -2.94
N SER A 49 -5.90 1.46 -2.73
CA SER A 49 -6.70 2.61 -3.20
C SER A 49 -6.26 3.92 -2.56
N LYS A 50 -5.99 3.94 -1.24
CA LYS A 50 -5.46 5.14 -0.57
C LYS A 50 -4.12 5.59 -1.16
N ILE A 51 -3.23 4.65 -1.48
CA ILE A 51 -1.95 4.97 -2.13
C ILE A 51 -2.19 5.58 -3.52
N ARG A 52 -3.14 5.04 -4.31
CA ARG A 52 -3.47 5.58 -5.63
C ARG A 52 -4.11 6.97 -5.56
N GLU A 53 -4.96 7.21 -4.56
CA GLU A 53 -5.69 8.48 -4.40
C GLU A 53 -4.83 9.61 -3.85
N ASN A 54 -3.93 9.29 -2.90
CA ASN A 54 -3.12 10.28 -2.18
C ASN A 54 -1.65 10.30 -2.62
N GLY A 55 -1.22 9.30 -3.39
CA GLY A 55 0.11 9.21 -3.96
C GLY A 55 0.19 9.80 -5.36
N THR A 56 1.37 10.25 -5.75
CA THR A 56 1.69 10.63 -7.13
C THR A 56 2.43 9.47 -7.80
N PRO A 57 1.94 8.93 -8.93
CA PRO A 57 2.66 7.89 -9.66
C PRO A 57 4.01 8.43 -10.16
N LEU A 58 5.06 7.63 -10.00
CA LEU A 58 6.39 7.91 -10.52
C LEU A 58 6.56 7.34 -11.92
N ASP A 59 7.50 7.92 -12.67
CA ASP A 59 7.89 7.43 -13.98
C ASP A 59 8.40 5.99 -13.87
N PRO A 60 7.89 5.04 -14.68
CA PRO A 60 8.35 3.65 -14.66
C PRO A 60 9.84 3.48 -14.99
N ASP A 61 10.45 4.43 -15.71
CA ASP A 61 11.89 4.42 -16.01
C ASP A 61 12.73 4.99 -14.84
N ALA A 62 12.09 5.70 -13.90
CA ALA A 62 12.73 6.26 -12.71
C ALA A 62 12.63 5.28 -11.53
N ILE A 63 13.61 4.38 -11.39
CA ILE A 63 13.67 3.44 -10.28
C ILE A 63 14.27 4.12 -9.04
N MET A 64 13.43 4.39 -8.05
CA MET A 64 13.85 4.85 -6.72
C MET A 64 13.89 3.67 -5.72
N GLU A 65 14.61 3.82 -4.62
CA GLU A 65 14.47 2.89 -3.49
C GLU A 65 13.06 3.00 -2.91
N SER A 66 12.44 1.84 -2.64
CA SER A 66 11.10 1.75 -2.07
C SER A 66 11.21 1.64 -0.55
N ASP A 67 10.52 2.54 0.16
CA ASP A 67 10.35 2.46 1.62
C ASP A 67 9.38 1.33 1.99
N LEU A 68 8.37 1.09 1.14
CA LEU A 68 7.36 0.04 1.32
C LEU A 68 7.07 -0.69 0.01
N ILE A 69 6.81 -2.00 0.08
CA ILE A 69 6.41 -2.83 -1.05
C ILE A 69 5.09 -3.53 -0.68
N VAL A 70 4.10 -3.40 -1.54
CA VAL A 70 2.71 -3.84 -1.32
C VAL A 70 2.34 -4.87 -2.39
N PRO A 71 1.71 -6.00 -2.02
CA PRO A 71 1.21 -6.98 -2.98
C PRO A 71 0.10 -6.38 -3.88
N PRO A 72 -0.17 -6.99 -5.05
CA PRO A 72 -1.32 -6.61 -5.85
C PRO A 72 -2.62 -7.09 -5.17
N ASP A 73 -3.74 -6.43 -5.50
CA ASP A 73 -5.09 -6.81 -5.04
C ASP A 73 -5.55 -8.17 -5.59
#